data_AF-A0A3D3Z8A5-F1
#
_entry.id   AF-A0A3D3Z8A5-F1
#
_cell.length_a   1.000
_cell.length_b   1.000
_cell.length_c   1.000
_cell.angle_alpha   90.00
_cell.angle_beta   90.00
_cell.angle_gamma   90.00
#
_symmetry.space_group_name_H-M   'P 1'
#
loop_
_entity.id
_entity.type
_entity.pdbx_description
1 polymer ?
#
loop_
_entity_poly.entity_id
_entity_poly.type
_entity_poly.pdbx_seq_one_letter_code
_entity_poly.pdbx_strand_id
1 'polypeptide(L)'
;DGIKIITESRDFAYILPKLFKKAFDLSFDSYPSLASPGKLVFQMWDGDKIKIIMEAFGFDAQGTLALHVNLPVVEEDCCKASFLRGAFLAGGSVTDPGKGYHMELATTHQSVARETDALMREVMGFAPKMASRSGGQVLYLKHSELISDFLTFLGAPVAAMGIMEARLEKELNNKVNRRCNCDDANTSKVVEAAQEQLAAIRMIRETGAMDRLPEKLRRTAIAREENPSASLSELAGMMEPPITKPAMGSRMRRLLELAEEVKA
;
A
#
# COMPACT_ATOMS: atom_id res chain seq x y z
N ASP A 1 -14.32 -36.60 16.85
CA ASP A 1 -13.86 -35.19 16.89
C ASP A 1 -12.43 -35.10 17.39
N GLY A 2 -11.71 -34.05 17.04
CA GLY A 2 -10.31 -33.87 17.42
C GLY A 2 -9.84 -32.43 17.20
N ILE A 3 -8.77 -32.05 17.90
CA ILE A 3 -8.15 -30.73 17.73
C ILE A 3 -7.20 -30.80 16.55
N LYS A 4 -7.35 -29.85 15.61
CA LYS A 4 -6.44 -29.66 14.47
C LYS A 4 -5.84 -28.28 14.54
N ILE A 5 -4.51 -28.20 14.56
CA ILE A 5 -3.78 -26.95 14.44
C ILE A 5 -3.12 -26.94 13.07
N ILE A 6 -3.49 -25.95 12.27
CA ILE A 6 -3.01 -25.77 10.91
C ILE A 6 -2.14 -24.52 10.91
N THR A 7 -1.01 -24.54 10.23
CA THR A 7 -0.17 -23.35 10.04
C THR A 7 0.62 -23.44 8.75
N GLU A 8 0.93 -22.30 8.15
CA GLU A 8 1.89 -22.20 7.03
C GLU A 8 3.29 -21.78 7.51
N SER A 9 3.43 -21.37 8.77
CA SER A 9 4.71 -20.97 9.36
C SER A 9 5.52 -22.19 9.79
N ARG A 10 6.69 -22.36 9.16
CA ARG A 10 7.65 -23.42 9.49
C ARG A 10 8.28 -23.23 10.87
N ASP A 11 8.62 -21.98 11.20
CA ASP A 11 9.18 -21.63 12.50
C ASP A 11 8.19 -21.92 13.62
N PHE A 12 6.91 -21.56 13.41
CA PHE A 12 5.85 -21.88 14.36
C PHE A 12 5.65 -23.39 14.50
N ALA A 13 5.60 -24.12 13.37
CA ALA A 13 5.46 -25.57 13.40
C ALA A 13 6.61 -26.26 14.15
N TYR A 14 7.84 -25.73 14.07
CA TYR A 14 8.99 -26.26 14.79
C TYR A 14 8.87 -26.08 16.32
N ILE A 15 8.34 -24.94 16.78
CA ILE A 15 8.21 -24.65 18.22
C ILE A 15 6.92 -25.18 18.84
N LEU A 16 5.86 -25.37 18.04
CA LEU A 16 4.52 -25.73 18.52
C LEU A 16 4.51 -26.98 19.43
N PRO A 17 5.21 -28.10 19.12
CA PRO A 17 5.27 -29.25 20.03
C PRO A 17 5.90 -28.92 21.39
N LYS A 18 6.93 -28.07 21.40
CA LYS A 18 7.59 -27.65 22.65
C LYS A 18 6.66 -26.77 23.49
N LEU A 19 5.85 -25.92 22.85
CA LEU A 19 4.84 -25.10 23.53
C LEU A 19 3.77 -25.99 24.17
N PHE A 20 3.26 -26.99 23.45
CA PHE A 20 2.27 -27.93 23.98
C PHE A 20 2.82 -28.77 25.14
N LYS A 21 4.06 -29.25 25.03
CA LYS A 21 4.71 -29.97 26.12
C LYS A 21 4.90 -29.07 27.34
N LYS A 22 5.28 -27.81 27.16
CA LYS A 22 5.47 -26.87 28.27
C LYS A 22 4.15 -26.46 28.93
N ALA A 23 3.09 -26.26 28.14
CA ALA A 23 1.82 -25.73 28.64
C ALA A 23 0.92 -26.82 29.25
N PHE A 24 0.89 -28.02 28.66
CA PHE A 24 -0.07 -29.07 29.02
C PHE A 24 0.59 -30.40 29.40
N ASP A 25 1.91 -30.51 29.28
CA ASP A 25 2.66 -31.77 29.33
C ASP A 25 2.29 -32.79 28.22
N LEU A 26 1.60 -32.33 27.16
CA LEU A 26 1.05 -33.17 26.10
C LEU A 26 1.91 -33.20 24.82
N SER A 27 1.72 -34.28 24.05
CA SER A 27 2.24 -34.45 22.69
C SER A 27 1.09 -34.66 21.69
N PHE A 28 1.31 -34.24 20.45
CA PHE A 28 0.37 -34.48 19.35
C PHE A 28 0.29 -35.97 18.98
N ASP A 29 -0.87 -36.40 18.51
CA ASP A 29 -1.09 -37.78 18.02
C ASP A 29 -0.61 -37.95 16.57
N SER A 30 -0.60 -36.86 15.80
CA SER A 30 -0.04 -36.81 14.45
C SER A 30 0.75 -35.52 14.23
N TYR A 31 1.91 -35.69 13.60
CA TYR A 31 2.82 -34.61 13.20
C TYR A 31 2.85 -34.53 11.67
N PRO A 32 2.90 -33.31 11.10
CA PRO A 32 3.10 -33.16 9.68
C PRO A 32 4.57 -33.41 9.32
N SER A 33 4.82 -33.81 8.06
CA SER A 33 6.19 -33.78 7.54
C SER A 33 6.60 -32.32 7.32
N LEU A 34 7.66 -31.88 8.03
CA LEU A 34 8.18 -30.53 7.90
C LEU A 34 8.75 -30.23 6.50
N ALA A 35 8.99 -31.25 5.68
CA ALA A 35 9.41 -31.12 4.28
C ALA A 35 8.21 -30.98 3.30
N SER A 36 6.98 -31.28 3.73
CA SER A 36 5.80 -31.21 2.85
C SER A 36 5.53 -29.76 2.44
N PRO A 37 5.30 -29.46 1.15
CA PRO A 37 4.91 -28.12 0.71
C PRO A 37 3.51 -27.75 1.25
N GLY A 38 3.25 -26.46 1.46
CA GLY A 38 1.95 -25.95 1.89
C GLY A 38 1.71 -25.99 3.40
N LYS A 39 0.46 -26.26 3.80
CA LYS A 39 -0.02 -26.21 5.19
C LYS A 39 0.48 -27.41 5.99
N LEU A 40 0.96 -27.14 7.20
CA LEU A 40 1.35 -28.13 8.19
C LEU A 40 0.19 -28.35 9.17
N VAL A 41 -0.17 -29.61 9.40
CA VAL A 41 -1.34 -29.99 10.21
C VAL A 41 -0.90 -30.89 11.36
N PHE A 42 -1.10 -30.42 12.58
CA PHE A 42 -0.93 -31.18 13.81
C PHE A 42 -2.30 -31.62 14.30
N GLN A 43 -2.41 -32.86 14.79
CA GLN A 43 -3.71 -33.43 15.19
C GLN A 43 -3.64 -34.10 16.55
N MET A 44 -4.75 -33.98 17.29
CA MET A 44 -5.01 -34.69 18.53
C MET A 44 -6.44 -35.23 18.51
N TRP A 45 -6.59 -36.53 18.74
CA TRP A 45 -7.87 -37.24 18.79
C TRP A 45 -8.05 -38.05 20.08
N ASP A 46 -7.02 -38.14 20.92
CA ASP A 46 -7.13 -38.70 22.26
C ASP A 46 -8.06 -37.85 23.14
N GLY A 47 -9.10 -38.48 23.69
CA GLY A 47 -10.15 -37.81 24.45
C GLY A 47 -9.66 -37.18 25.76
N ASP A 48 -8.72 -37.82 26.45
CA ASP A 48 -8.15 -37.29 27.70
C ASP A 48 -7.29 -36.07 27.41
N LYS A 49 -6.52 -36.11 26.32
CA LYS A 49 -5.73 -34.95 25.88
C LYS A 49 -6.61 -33.76 25.49
N ILE A 50 -7.70 -34.01 24.77
CA ILE A 50 -8.67 -32.97 24.39
C ILE A 50 -9.31 -32.38 25.63
N LYS A 51 -9.72 -33.22 26.59
CA LYS A 51 -10.30 -32.78 27.86
C LYS A 51 -9.37 -31.84 28.63
N ILE A 52 -8.10 -32.22 28.78
CA ILE A 52 -7.09 -31.38 29.45
C ILE A 52 -6.98 -29.99 28.80
N ILE A 53 -6.93 -29.93 27.47
CA ILE A 53 -6.82 -28.65 26.74
C ILE A 53 -8.09 -27.81 26.91
N MET A 54 -9.26 -28.43 26.79
CA MET A 54 -10.54 -27.70 26.90
C MET A 54 -10.74 -27.14 28.31
N GLU A 55 -10.48 -27.95 29.35
CA GLU A 55 -10.59 -27.53 30.74
C GLU A 55 -9.62 -26.40 31.08
N ALA A 56 -8.40 -26.42 30.53
CA ALA A 56 -7.42 -25.35 30.71
C ALA A 56 -7.89 -23.98 30.19
N PHE A 57 -8.84 -23.95 29.25
CA PHE A 57 -9.45 -22.73 28.74
C PHE A 57 -10.91 -22.56 29.21
N GLY A 58 -11.32 -23.31 30.24
CA GLY A 58 -12.65 -23.19 30.86
C GLY A 58 -13.80 -23.76 30.04
N PHE A 59 -13.51 -24.71 29.14
CA PHE A 59 -14.51 -25.43 28.36
C PHE A 59 -14.70 -26.86 28.89
N ASP A 60 -15.94 -27.33 28.90
CA ASP A 60 -16.25 -28.75 29.08
C ASP A 60 -16.28 -29.45 27.73
N ALA A 61 -15.48 -30.51 27.57
CA ALA A 61 -15.39 -31.28 26.33
C ALA A 61 -16.71 -31.95 25.92
N GLN A 62 -17.61 -32.22 26.87
CA GLN A 62 -18.90 -32.86 26.59
C GLN A 62 -20.04 -31.84 26.43
N GLY A 63 -19.99 -30.72 27.17
CA GLY A 63 -21.01 -29.68 27.16
C GLY A 63 -20.81 -28.55 26.13
N THR A 64 -19.61 -28.40 25.55
CA THR A 64 -19.33 -27.31 24.60
C THR A 64 -19.88 -27.62 23.20
N LEU A 65 -21.07 -27.09 22.90
CA LEU A 65 -21.75 -27.29 21.62
C LEU A 65 -21.19 -26.42 20.46
N ALA A 66 -20.55 -25.31 20.79
CA ALA A 66 -19.94 -24.41 19.81
C ALA A 66 -18.70 -23.71 20.38
N LEU A 67 -17.63 -23.68 19.59
CA LEU A 67 -16.40 -22.98 19.95
C LEU A 67 -16.63 -21.47 19.96
N HIS A 68 -16.17 -20.85 21.03
CA HIS A 68 -16.16 -19.42 21.28
C HIS A 68 -14.88 -19.08 22.06
N VAL A 69 -14.56 -17.80 22.19
CA VAL A 69 -13.49 -17.30 23.05
C VAL A 69 -14.06 -17.12 24.44
N ASN A 70 -13.49 -17.83 25.41
CA ASN A 70 -13.82 -17.63 26.82
C ASN A 70 -13.18 -16.32 27.29
N LEU A 71 -13.91 -15.20 27.15
CA LEU A 71 -13.42 -13.85 27.45
C LEU A 71 -12.81 -13.70 28.86
N PRO A 72 -13.38 -14.31 29.93
CA PRO A 72 -12.73 -14.37 31.24
C PRO A 72 -11.28 -14.89 31.24
N VAL A 73 -10.92 -15.82 30.35
CA VAL A 73 -9.56 -16.36 30.26
C VAL A 73 -8.58 -15.36 29.61
N VAL A 74 -9.11 -14.37 28.89
CA VAL A 74 -8.36 -13.33 28.18
C VAL A 74 -8.66 -11.93 28.70
N GLU A 75 -8.91 -11.80 30.00
CA GLU A 75 -9.23 -10.51 30.64
C GLU A 75 -8.03 -9.55 30.65
N GLU A 76 -6.85 -10.06 31.00
CA GLU A 76 -5.61 -9.29 31.09
C GLU A 76 -4.97 -9.03 29.72
N ASP A 77 -4.30 -7.89 29.55
CA ASP A 77 -3.69 -7.50 28.27
C ASP A 77 -2.64 -8.50 27.79
N CYS A 78 -1.89 -9.12 28.70
CA CYS A 78 -0.92 -10.16 28.35
C CYS A 78 -1.61 -11.44 27.81
N CYS A 79 -2.82 -11.74 28.28
CA CYS A 79 -3.63 -12.87 27.83
C CYS A 79 -4.27 -12.55 26.47
N LYS A 80 -4.80 -11.33 26.27
CA LYS A 80 -5.29 -10.86 24.96
C LYS A 80 -4.20 -10.92 23.89
N ALA A 81 -3.00 -10.42 24.22
CA ALA A 81 -1.84 -10.49 23.33
C ALA A 81 -1.44 -11.93 23.00
N SER A 82 -1.44 -12.82 24.00
CA SER A 82 -1.12 -14.24 23.81
C SER A 82 -2.15 -14.96 22.94
N PHE A 83 -3.44 -14.69 23.15
CA PHE A 83 -4.54 -15.23 22.35
C PHE A 83 -4.45 -14.76 20.89
N LEU A 84 -4.34 -13.45 20.66
CA LEU A 84 -4.24 -12.88 19.31
C LEU A 84 -2.98 -13.34 18.57
N ARG A 85 -1.87 -13.53 19.30
CA ARG A 85 -0.64 -14.10 18.73
C ARG A 85 -0.86 -15.55 18.29
N GLY A 86 -1.51 -16.36 19.11
CA GLY A 86 -1.88 -17.73 18.77
C GLY A 86 -2.79 -17.79 17.55
N ALA A 87 -3.83 -16.94 17.52
CA ALA A 87 -4.75 -16.82 16.39
C ALA A 87 -4.02 -16.43 15.10
N PHE A 88 -3.07 -15.48 15.17
CA PHE A 88 -2.27 -15.08 14.02
C PHE A 88 -1.33 -16.19 13.54
N LEU A 89 -0.66 -16.91 14.44
CA LEU A 89 0.28 -17.98 14.05
C LEU A 89 -0.42 -19.22 13.46
N ALA A 90 -1.68 -19.47 13.85
CA ALA A 90 -2.47 -20.58 13.32
C ALA A 90 -3.28 -20.21 12.07
N GLY A 91 -3.93 -19.05 12.04
CA GLY A 91 -4.89 -18.68 11.00
C GLY A 91 -4.64 -17.31 10.37
N GLY A 92 -3.53 -16.65 10.69
CA GLY A 92 -3.21 -15.32 10.22
C GLY A 92 -2.31 -15.28 9.00
N SER A 93 -2.40 -14.20 8.23
CA SER A 93 -1.45 -13.89 7.16
C SER A 93 -1.31 -12.38 6.95
N VAL A 94 -0.17 -11.97 6.42
CA VAL A 94 0.09 -10.60 5.96
C VAL A 94 0.56 -10.68 4.52
N THR A 95 -0.07 -9.90 3.64
CA THR A 95 0.35 -9.75 2.25
C THR A 95 1.67 -9.00 2.20
N ASP A 96 2.53 -9.41 1.27
CA ASP A 96 3.78 -8.70 0.96
C ASP A 96 3.51 -7.17 0.83
N PRO A 97 4.16 -6.33 1.66
CA PRO A 97 3.87 -4.90 1.70
C PRO A 97 4.13 -4.18 0.37
N GLY A 98 5.02 -4.73 -0.47
CA GLY A 98 5.27 -4.24 -1.82
C GLY A 98 4.08 -4.44 -2.76
N LYS A 99 3.29 -5.50 -2.56
CA LYS A 99 2.09 -5.82 -3.35
C LYS A 99 0.85 -5.09 -2.84
N GLY A 100 0.72 -4.93 -1.52
CA GLY A 100 -0.39 -4.21 -0.92
C GLY A 100 -0.51 -4.45 0.58
N TYR A 101 -1.30 -3.62 1.24
CA TYR A 101 -1.54 -3.74 2.68
C TYR A 101 -2.80 -4.55 2.93
N HIS A 102 -2.61 -5.79 3.35
CA HIS A 102 -3.70 -6.66 3.77
C HIS A 102 -3.18 -7.65 4.80
N MET A 103 -3.80 -7.65 5.98
CA MET A 103 -3.59 -8.64 7.02
C MET A 103 -4.93 -9.28 7.33
N GLU A 104 -4.95 -10.59 7.55
CA GLU A 104 -6.18 -11.31 7.89
C GLU A 104 -5.98 -12.36 8.98
N LEU A 105 -7.07 -12.67 9.68
CA LEU A 105 -7.25 -13.82 10.58
C LEU A 105 -8.46 -14.62 10.10
N ALA A 106 -8.26 -15.89 9.75
CA ALA A 106 -9.31 -16.76 9.24
C ALA A 106 -9.77 -17.79 10.30
N THR A 107 -11.08 -18.00 10.40
CA THR A 107 -11.67 -19.05 11.25
C THR A 107 -12.95 -19.61 10.65
N THR A 108 -13.22 -20.90 10.85
CA THR A 108 -14.50 -21.52 10.50
C THR A 108 -15.58 -21.31 11.56
N HIS A 109 -15.24 -20.73 12.71
CA HIS A 109 -16.14 -20.56 13.85
C HIS A 109 -16.65 -19.12 13.96
N GLN A 110 -17.94 -18.91 13.70
CA GLN A 110 -18.53 -17.57 13.67
C GLN A 110 -18.52 -16.86 15.02
N SER A 111 -18.74 -17.57 16.13
CA SER A 111 -18.66 -16.98 17.48
C SER A 111 -17.25 -16.48 17.77
N VAL A 112 -16.24 -17.34 17.54
CA VAL A 112 -14.82 -16.97 17.67
C VAL A 112 -14.49 -15.72 16.85
N ALA A 113 -14.99 -15.61 15.61
CA ALA A 113 -14.74 -14.44 14.79
C ALA A 113 -15.30 -13.14 15.41
N ARG A 114 -16.53 -13.20 15.95
CA ARG A 114 -17.17 -12.04 16.60
C ARG A 114 -16.50 -11.65 17.90
N GLU A 115 -16.10 -12.63 18.71
CA GLU A 115 -15.41 -12.35 19.98
C GLU A 115 -13.98 -11.87 19.74
N THR A 116 -13.30 -12.37 18.72
CA THR A 116 -11.98 -11.86 18.31
C THR A 116 -12.08 -10.42 17.80
N ASP A 117 -13.15 -10.07 17.07
CA ASP A 117 -13.41 -8.68 16.67
C ASP A 117 -13.57 -7.77 17.90
N ALA A 118 -14.31 -8.20 18.92
CA ALA A 118 -14.45 -7.46 20.17
C ALA A 118 -13.11 -7.27 20.89
N LEU A 119 -12.30 -8.33 21.00
CA LEU A 119 -10.95 -8.26 21.60
C LEU A 119 -10.03 -7.31 20.84
N MET A 120 -10.04 -7.37 19.51
CA MET A 120 -9.24 -6.46 18.68
C MET A 120 -9.68 -5.01 18.86
N ARG A 121 -10.98 -4.73 18.94
CA ARG A 121 -11.49 -3.38 19.22
C ARG A 121 -11.03 -2.84 20.56
N GLU A 122 -11.05 -3.69 21.58
CA GLU A 122 -10.64 -3.31 22.93
C GLU A 122 -9.17 -2.93 22.99
N VAL A 123 -8.28 -3.79 22.47
CA VAL A 123 -6.82 -3.58 22.60
C VAL A 123 -6.25 -2.58 21.61
N MET A 124 -6.88 -2.44 20.43
CA MET A 124 -6.36 -1.59 19.37
C MET A 124 -7.07 -0.23 19.28
N GLY A 125 -8.23 -0.07 19.89
CA GLY A 125 -9.07 1.12 19.73
C GLY A 125 -9.72 1.26 18.35
N PHE A 126 -9.63 0.22 17.50
CA PHE A 126 -10.26 0.18 16.19
C PHE A 126 -10.76 -1.22 15.84
N ALA A 127 -11.72 -1.28 14.93
CA ALA A 127 -12.31 -2.52 14.48
C ALA A 127 -11.65 -3.07 13.21
N PRO A 128 -11.31 -4.36 13.16
CA PRO A 128 -11.09 -5.02 11.89
C PRO A 128 -12.38 -5.04 11.07
N LYS A 129 -12.23 -5.22 9.75
CA LYS A 129 -13.38 -5.54 8.89
C LYS A 129 -13.61 -7.04 8.91
N MET A 130 -14.86 -7.46 8.74
CA MET A 130 -15.24 -8.88 8.71
C MET A 130 -15.83 -9.24 7.34
N ALA A 131 -15.50 -10.42 6.83
CA ALA A 131 -16.06 -10.96 5.59
C ALA A 131 -16.22 -12.49 5.67
N SER A 132 -17.26 -13.00 5.02
CA SER A 132 -17.46 -14.44 4.82
C SER A 132 -16.61 -14.95 3.66
N ARG A 133 -15.85 -16.04 3.86
CA ARG A 133 -15.02 -16.66 2.81
C ARG A 133 -15.06 -18.18 2.92
N SER A 134 -15.47 -18.86 1.85
CA SER A 134 -15.48 -20.33 1.75
C SER A 134 -16.14 -21.05 2.94
N GLY A 135 -17.25 -20.50 3.46
CA GLY A 135 -17.97 -21.05 4.62
C GLY A 135 -17.41 -20.66 5.99
N GLY A 136 -16.27 -19.96 6.04
CA GLY A 136 -15.71 -19.36 7.27
C GLY A 136 -15.87 -17.85 7.33
N GLN A 137 -15.24 -17.26 8.35
CA GLN A 137 -15.12 -15.82 8.59
C GLN A 137 -13.67 -15.38 8.52
N VAL A 138 -13.46 -14.16 8.03
CA VAL A 138 -12.15 -13.52 7.93
C VAL A 138 -12.24 -12.14 8.55
N LEU A 139 -11.42 -11.88 9.57
CA LEU A 139 -11.18 -10.54 10.08
C LEU A 139 -9.97 -9.97 9.35
N TYR A 140 -10.03 -8.73 8.88
CA TYR A 140 -8.93 -8.16 8.09
C TYR A 140 -8.70 -6.66 8.30
N LEU A 141 -7.44 -6.26 8.08
CA LEU A 141 -6.95 -4.88 8.12
C LEU A 141 -6.32 -4.52 6.77
N LYS A 142 -6.60 -3.30 6.28
CA LYS A 142 -6.05 -2.78 5.01
C LYS A 142 -5.15 -1.55 5.15
N HIS A 143 -5.01 -1.03 6.37
CA HIS A 143 -4.20 0.15 6.65
C HIS A 143 -2.87 -0.30 7.24
N SER A 144 -1.76 0.14 6.64
CA SER A 144 -0.40 -0.24 7.05
C SER A 144 -0.10 0.13 8.50
N GLU A 145 -0.58 1.27 8.98
CA GLU A 145 -0.46 1.72 10.38
C GLU A 145 -1.11 0.70 11.33
N LEU A 146 -2.37 0.37 11.10
CA LEU A 146 -3.12 -0.60 11.91
C LEU A 146 -2.50 -1.99 11.90
N ILE A 147 -1.95 -2.42 10.76
CA ILE A 147 -1.22 -3.69 10.64
C ILE A 147 0.06 -3.65 11.47
N SER A 148 0.80 -2.53 11.42
CA SER A 148 2.04 -2.35 12.16
C SER A 148 1.80 -2.30 13.67
N ASP A 149 0.76 -1.60 14.10
CA ASP A 149 0.35 -1.54 15.50
C ASP A 149 -0.05 -2.93 16.00
N PHE A 150 -0.82 -3.67 15.20
CA PHE A 150 -1.23 -5.03 15.56
C PHE A 150 -0.03 -5.96 15.70
N LEU A 151 0.91 -5.95 14.73
CA LEU A 151 2.13 -6.76 14.82
C LEU A 151 2.99 -6.36 16.02
N THR A 152 3.06 -5.07 16.36
CA THR A 152 3.76 -4.59 17.55
C THR A 152 3.11 -5.12 18.83
N PHE A 153 1.78 -5.06 18.92
CA PHE A 153 1.01 -5.62 20.04
C PHE A 153 1.23 -7.14 20.17
N LEU A 154 1.34 -7.86 19.05
CA LEU A 154 1.69 -9.28 19.05
C LEU A 154 3.14 -9.56 19.49
N GLY A 155 3.99 -8.55 19.67
CA GLY A 155 5.40 -8.72 20.01
C GLY A 155 6.29 -8.96 18.79
N ALA A 156 5.90 -8.48 17.61
CA ALA A 156 6.66 -8.56 16.36
C ALA A 156 7.06 -7.17 15.82
N PRO A 157 7.77 -6.33 16.61
CA PRO A 157 8.10 -4.96 16.21
C PRO A 157 9.02 -4.90 14.97
N VAL A 158 9.91 -5.87 14.78
CA VAL A 158 10.79 -5.93 13.59
C VAL A 158 9.96 -6.14 12.31
N ALA A 159 8.93 -7.00 12.37
CA ALA A 159 8.02 -7.18 11.24
C ALA A 159 7.19 -5.93 10.99
N ALA A 160 6.74 -5.24 12.05
CA ALA A 160 6.05 -3.96 11.94
C ALA A 160 6.93 -2.88 11.28
N MET A 161 8.22 -2.79 11.62
CA MET A 161 9.17 -1.88 10.97
C MET A 161 9.28 -2.14 9.46
N GLY A 162 9.33 -3.41 9.04
CA GLY A 162 9.35 -3.75 7.61
C GLY A 162 8.10 -3.26 6.84
N ILE A 163 6.93 -3.25 7.49
CA ILE A 163 5.70 -2.67 6.92
C ILE A 163 5.85 -1.15 6.74
N MET A 164 6.40 -0.48 7.75
CA MET A 164 6.61 0.98 7.74
C MET A 164 7.65 1.40 6.70
N GLU A 165 8.76 0.68 6.58
CA GLU A 165 9.81 0.93 5.59
C GLU A 165 9.28 0.82 4.16
N ALA A 166 8.57 -0.27 3.84
CA ALA A 166 7.97 -0.47 2.53
C ALA A 166 6.93 0.63 2.19
N ARG A 167 6.20 1.13 3.18
CA ARG A 167 5.31 2.28 3.01
C ARG A 167 6.07 3.55 2.68
N LEU A 168 7.12 3.86 3.45
CA LEU A 168 7.91 5.07 3.25
C LEU A 168 8.56 5.07 1.87
N GLU A 169 9.15 3.95 1.46
CA GLU A 169 9.75 3.81 0.13
C GLU A 169 8.72 4.05 -0.99
N LYS A 170 7.52 3.45 -0.87
CA LYS A 170 6.43 3.65 -1.84
C LYS A 170 5.95 5.10 -1.89
N GLU A 171 5.84 5.77 -0.74
CA GLU A 171 5.46 7.18 -0.69
C GLU A 171 6.53 8.09 -1.33
N LEU A 172 7.82 7.83 -1.09
CA LEU A 172 8.92 8.56 -1.71
C LEU A 172 8.92 8.36 -3.23
N ASN A 173 8.85 7.12 -3.70
CA ASN A 173 8.82 6.79 -5.13
C ASN A 173 7.63 7.44 -5.83
N ASN A 174 6.44 7.42 -5.20
CA ASN A 174 5.25 8.08 -5.74
C ASN A 174 5.42 9.61 -5.82
N LYS A 175 6.06 10.24 -4.82
CA LYS A 175 6.36 11.68 -4.85
C LYS A 175 7.34 12.04 -5.95
N VAL A 176 8.41 11.26 -6.12
CA VAL A 176 9.40 11.46 -7.18
C VAL A 176 8.76 11.29 -8.56
N ASN A 177 8.00 10.21 -8.77
CA ASN A 177 7.32 9.95 -10.04
C ASN A 177 6.34 11.07 -10.40
N ARG A 178 5.57 11.59 -9.44
CA ARG A 178 4.68 12.72 -9.68
C ARG A 178 5.43 13.99 -10.09
N ARG A 179 6.61 14.23 -9.51
CA ARG A 179 7.45 15.37 -9.84
C ARG A 179 8.04 15.23 -11.25
N CYS A 180 8.67 14.10 -11.56
CA CYS A 180 9.21 13.84 -12.89
C CYS A 180 8.13 13.94 -13.97
N ASN A 181 6.97 13.31 -13.75
CA ASN A 181 5.85 13.39 -14.71
C ASN A 181 5.37 14.83 -14.93
N CYS A 182 5.43 15.69 -13.90
CA CYS A 182 5.07 17.10 -14.02
C CYS A 182 6.11 17.88 -14.84
N ASP A 183 7.39 17.64 -14.56
CA ASP A 183 8.51 18.27 -15.27
C ASP A 183 8.54 17.84 -16.74
N ASP A 184 8.34 16.55 -17.04
CA ASP A 184 8.24 16.01 -18.39
C ASP A 184 7.05 16.62 -19.15
N ALA A 185 5.85 16.65 -18.54
CA ALA A 185 4.67 17.22 -19.17
C ALA A 185 4.81 18.73 -19.45
N ASN A 186 5.47 19.47 -18.54
CA ASN A 186 5.77 20.88 -18.74
C ASN A 186 6.77 21.08 -19.88
N THR A 187 7.80 20.25 -19.95
CA THR A 187 8.84 20.33 -20.98
C THR A 187 8.27 20.02 -22.36
N SER A 188 7.47 18.96 -22.50
CA SER A 188 6.79 18.61 -23.76
C SER A 188 5.90 19.75 -24.27
N LYS A 189 5.11 20.39 -23.40
CA LYS A 189 4.28 21.55 -23.79
C LYS A 189 5.10 22.75 -24.24
N VAL A 190 6.25 23.00 -23.62
CA VAL A 190 7.15 24.08 -24.04
C VAL A 190 7.75 23.79 -25.41
N VAL A 191 8.15 22.53 -25.67
CA VAL A 191 8.70 22.10 -26.96
C VAL A 191 7.66 22.20 -28.08
N GLU A 192 6.45 21.69 -27.86
CA GLU A 192 5.34 21.78 -28.82
C GLU A 192 5.01 23.24 -29.17
N ALA A 193 4.86 24.10 -28.15
CA ALA A 193 4.59 25.52 -28.37
C ALA A 193 5.75 26.24 -29.09
N ALA A 194 7.00 25.86 -28.83
CA ALA A 194 8.16 26.43 -29.52
C ALA A 194 8.18 26.01 -31.01
N GLN A 195 7.86 24.76 -31.32
CA GLN A 195 7.75 24.28 -32.70
C GLN A 195 6.64 25.00 -33.47
N GLU A 196 5.47 25.18 -32.87
CA GLU A 196 4.36 25.92 -33.45
C GLU A 196 4.74 27.38 -33.75
N GLN A 197 5.39 28.04 -32.78
CA GLN A 197 5.89 29.42 -32.94
C GLN A 197 6.92 29.53 -34.07
N LEU A 198 7.87 28.59 -34.16
CA LEU A 198 8.88 28.56 -35.22
C LEU A 198 8.25 28.34 -36.60
N ALA A 199 7.26 27.45 -36.71
CA ALA A 199 6.53 27.22 -37.95
C ALA A 199 5.79 28.48 -38.42
N ALA A 200 5.10 29.17 -37.51
CA ALA A 200 4.42 30.43 -37.80
C ALA A 200 5.39 31.54 -38.24
N ILE A 201 6.54 31.68 -37.56
CA ILE A 201 7.55 32.67 -37.92
C ILE A 201 8.13 32.37 -39.33
N ARG A 202 8.39 31.10 -39.66
CA ARG A 202 8.85 30.71 -41.00
C ARG A 202 7.84 31.08 -42.09
N MET A 203 6.55 30.84 -41.86
CA MET A 203 5.49 31.20 -42.81
C MET A 203 5.42 32.72 -43.06
N ILE A 204 5.50 33.53 -42.00
CA ILE A 204 5.54 34.99 -42.12
C ILE A 204 6.77 35.46 -42.92
N ARG A 205 7.90 34.77 -42.76
CA ARG A 205 9.14 35.06 -43.49
C ARG A 205 9.02 34.71 -44.98
N GLU A 206 8.50 33.53 -45.31
CA GLU A 206 8.36 33.04 -46.69
C GLU A 206 7.43 33.90 -47.54
N THR A 207 6.43 34.54 -46.93
CA THR A 207 5.49 35.45 -47.60
C THR A 207 6.00 36.89 -47.72
N GLY A 208 7.19 37.19 -47.21
CA GLY A 208 7.76 38.55 -47.20
C GLY A 208 7.04 39.51 -46.24
N ALA A 209 6.15 39.01 -45.37
CA ALA A 209 5.42 39.83 -44.40
C ALA A 209 6.29 40.26 -43.20
N MET A 210 7.45 39.61 -43.01
CA MET A 210 8.38 39.89 -41.90
C MET A 210 8.83 41.35 -41.82
N ASP A 211 9.08 42.01 -42.96
CA ASP A 211 9.55 43.40 -43.01
C ASP A 211 8.45 44.41 -42.68
N ARG A 212 7.18 43.99 -42.78
CA ARG A 212 6.01 44.81 -42.45
C ARG A 212 5.61 44.71 -40.98
N LEU A 213 6.24 43.81 -40.21
CA LEU A 213 5.95 43.65 -38.79
C LEU A 213 6.42 44.87 -37.99
N PRO A 214 5.66 45.29 -36.97
CA PRO A 214 6.14 46.21 -35.96
C PRO A 214 7.46 45.70 -35.35
N GLU A 215 8.39 46.62 -35.08
CA GLU A 215 9.74 46.31 -34.60
C GLU A 215 9.75 45.34 -33.41
N LYS A 216 8.83 45.52 -32.46
CA LYS A 216 8.68 44.67 -31.28
C LYS A 216 8.36 43.20 -31.61
N LEU A 217 7.57 42.96 -32.65
CA LEU A 217 7.23 41.60 -33.11
C LEU A 217 8.36 41.00 -33.93
N ARG A 218 9.00 41.80 -34.80
CA ARG A 218 10.16 41.36 -35.58
C ARG A 218 11.32 40.92 -34.69
N ARG A 219 11.66 41.72 -33.67
CA ARG A 219 12.70 41.34 -32.67
C ARG A 219 12.32 40.08 -31.89
N THR A 220 11.04 39.92 -31.55
CA THR A 220 10.55 38.71 -30.88
C THR A 220 10.67 37.47 -31.76
N ALA A 221 10.34 37.57 -33.05
CA ALA A 221 10.46 36.47 -34.00
C ALA A 221 11.92 36.05 -34.21
N ILE A 222 12.83 37.02 -34.39
CA ILE A 222 14.28 36.78 -34.50
C ILE A 222 14.80 36.08 -33.24
N ALA A 223 14.48 36.61 -32.05
CA ALA A 223 14.94 36.03 -30.80
C ALA A 223 14.52 34.55 -30.63
N ARG A 224 13.31 34.20 -31.09
CA ARG A 224 12.81 32.81 -31.07
C ARG A 224 13.51 31.91 -32.08
N GLU A 225 13.79 32.39 -33.28
CA GLU A 225 14.55 31.63 -34.30
C GLU A 225 16.00 31.41 -33.87
N GLU A 226 16.63 32.43 -33.29
CA GLU A 226 18.01 32.35 -32.78
C GLU A 226 18.12 31.46 -31.53
N ASN A 227 17.03 31.34 -30.76
CA ASN A 227 16.99 30.52 -29.54
C ASN A 227 15.78 29.55 -29.54
N PRO A 228 15.79 28.52 -30.40
CA PRO A 228 14.66 27.60 -30.57
C PRO A 228 14.26 26.84 -29.30
N SER A 229 15.24 26.53 -28.45
CA SER A 229 15.07 25.76 -27.21
C SER A 229 14.75 26.62 -25.99
N ALA A 230 14.83 27.95 -26.09
CA ALA A 230 14.63 28.84 -24.95
C ALA A 230 13.15 28.88 -24.53
N SER A 231 12.89 28.92 -23.22
CA SER A 231 11.56 29.21 -22.69
C SER A 231 11.15 30.67 -22.98
N LEU A 232 9.84 30.96 -22.88
CA LEU A 232 9.36 32.35 -23.00
C LEU A 232 9.98 33.30 -21.95
N SER A 233 10.36 32.79 -20.78
CA SER A 233 11.03 33.58 -19.75
C SER A 233 12.45 33.95 -20.16
N GLU A 234 13.22 32.99 -20.70
CA GLU A 234 14.59 33.22 -21.16
C GLU A 234 14.60 34.19 -22.34
N LEU A 235 13.72 33.98 -23.33
CA LEU A 235 13.57 34.93 -24.43
C LEU A 235 13.21 36.34 -23.96
N ALA A 236 12.34 36.46 -22.96
CA ALA A 236 11.95 37.76 -22.42
C ALA A 236 13.14 38.48 -21.76
N GLY A 237 14.03 37.73 -21.11
CA GLY A 237 15.29 38.23 -20.53
C GLY A 237 16.36 38.59 -21.56
N MET A 238 16.34 37.96 -22.74
CA MET A 238 17.24 38.28 -23.87
C MET A 238 16.84 39.55 -24.64
N MET A 239 15.65 40.11 -24.39
CA MET A 239 15.22 41.35 -25.03
C MET A 239 15.94 42.56 -24.44
N GLU A 240 16.06 43.62 -25.25
CA GLU A 240 16.67 44.88 -24.80
C GLU A 240 15.75 46.08 -25.10
N PRO A 241 15.15 46.72 -24.09
CA PRO A 241 15.19 46.34 -22.67
C PRO A 241 14.49 45.00 -22.38
N PRO A 242 14.87 44.27 -21.31
CA PRO A 242 14.21 43.04 -20.91
C PRO A 242 12.72 43.25 -20.69
N ILE A 243 11.92 42.25 -21.05
CA ILE A 243 10.47 42.28 -20.86
C ILE A 243 10.02 41.17 -19.92
N THR A 244 8.75 41.20 -19.52
CA THR A 244 8.17 40.14 -18.69
C THR A 244 7.73 38.95 -19.55
N LYS A 245 7.70 37.74 -18.96
CA LYS A 245 7.17 36.53 -19.61
C LYS A 245 5.78 36.74 -20.23
N PRO A 246 4.79 37.40 -19.57
CA PRO A 246 3.49 37.67 -20.18
C PRO A 246 3.58 38.58 -21.42
N ALA A 247 4.44 39.60 -21.40
CA ALA A 247 4.65 40.48 -22.56
C ALA A 247 5.23 39.70 -23.76
N MET A 248 6.21 38.81 -23.50
CA MET A 248 6.76 37.91 -24.54
C MET A 248 5.69 36.96 -25.08
N GLY A 249 4.90 36.33 -24.20
CA GLY A 249 3.80 35.46 -24.59
C GLY A 249 2.73 36.18 -25.42
N SER A 250 2.43 37.44 -25.11
CA SER A 250 1.49 38.24 -25.92
C SER A 250 2.02 38.51 -27.33
N ARG A 251 3.31 38.78 -27.47
CA ARG A 251 3.94 38.99 -28.78
C ARG A 251 3.97 37.71 -29.61
N MET A 252 4.26 36.56 -28.99
CA MET A 252 4.21 35.25 -29.66
C MET A 252 2.80 34.90 -30.14
N ARG A 253 1.76 35.15 -29.33
CA ARG A 253 0.37 34.97 -29.78
C ARG A 253 0.04 35.84 -30.99
N ARG A 254 0.48 37.09 -31.00
CA ARG A 254 0.26 37.96 -32.16
C ARG A 254 0.98 37.47 -33.42
N LEU A 255 2.19 36.89 -33.28
CA LEU A 255 2.88 36.26 -34.41
C LEU A 255 2.13 35.02 -34.93
N LEU A 256 1.58 34.19 -34.04
CA LEU A 256 0.74 33.05 -34.45
C LEU A 256 -0.51 33.51 -35.22
N GLU A 257 -1.22 34.53 -34.71
CA GLU A 257 -2.38 35.11 -35.39
C GLU A 257 -2.03 35.65 -36.79
N LEU A 258 -0.91 36.37 -36.91
CA LEU A 258 -0.44 36.91 -38.19
C LEU A 258 -0.07 35.81 -39.19
N ALA A 259 0.45 34.67 -38.73
CA ALA A 259 0.74 33.55 -39.62
C ALA A 259 -0.55 32.94 -40.19
N GLU A 260 -1.62 32.83 -39.40
CA GLU A 260 -2.93 32.39 -39.89
C GLU A 260 -3.57 33.41 -40.85
N GLU A 261 -3.41 34.72 -40.61
CA GLU A 261 -3.86 35.79 -41.53
C GLU A 261 -3.16 35.70 -42.91
N VAL A 262 -1.91 35.23 -42.94
CA VAL A 262 -1.09 35.10 -44.16
C VAL A 262 -1.34 33.80 -44.92
N LYS A 263 -1.88 32.80 -44.24
CA LYS A 263 -2.22 31.48 -44.78
C LYS A 263 -3.59 31.46 -45.50
N ALA A 264 -4.47 32.39 -45.12
CA ALA A 264 -5.81 32.59 -45.70
C ALA A 264 -5.74 33.41 -47.00
#